data_AF-A0A9N9WDU7-F1
#
_entry.id   AF-A0A9N9WDU7-F1
#
_cell.length_a   1.000
_cell.length_b   1.000
_cell.length_c   1.000
_cell.angle_alpha   90.00
_cell.angle_beta   90.00
_cell.angle_gamma   90.00
#
_symmetry.space_group_name_H-M   'P 1'
#
loop_
_entity.id
_entity.type
_entity.pdbx_description
1 polymer ?
#
loop_
_entity_poly.entity_id
_entity_poly.type
_entity_poly.pdbx_seq_one_letter_code
_entity_poly.pdbx_strand_id
1 'polypeptide(L)'
;MGLHIDKPRKGSGNSNDGNRVRRFFKKYHCSSEIKGVDEDLIKRFYAILQTFYTHYCYVYGIIVHKISSEHKVLIHGESIFRYFAVLPIDNLSEGAQESRNKDYKYMRLHHSRKCSRSATIEDIFHGLLFTSDPYISSIR
;
A
#
# COMPACT_ATOMS: atom_id res chain seq x y z
N MET A 1 12.68 -18.50 -2.60
CA MET A 1 11.62 -17.45 -2.64
C MET A 1 11.73 -16.45 -3.79
N GLY A 2 12.88 -16.26 -4.46
CA GLY A 2 13.00 -15.31 -5.58
C GLY A 2 12.71 -13.85 -5.20
N LEU A 3 12.88 -13.50 -3.92
CA LEU A 3 12.68 -12.16 -3.39
C LEU A 3 14.04 -11.50 -3.22
N HIS A 4 14.11 -10.25 -3.66
CA HIS A 4 15.15 -9.36 -3.17
C HIS A 4 14.58 -8.71 -1.90
N ILE A 5 15.28 -8.80 -0.78
CA ILE A 5 14.80 -8.24 0.50
C ILE A 5 15.88 -7.29 0.97
N ASP A 6 15.47 -6.16 1.55
CA ASP A 6 16.36 -5.15 2.15
C ASP A 6 17.43 -4.56 1.20
N LYS A 7 17.30 -4.75 -0.12
CA LYS A 7 18.20 -4.09 -1.06
C LYS A 7 17.96 -2.56 -1.01
N PRO A 8 19.00 -1.73 -0.85
CA PRO A 8 18.83 -0.28 -0.84
C PRO A 8 18.30 0.21 -2.18
N ARG A 9 17.39 1.19 -2.15
CA ARG A 9 16.92 1.90 -3.36
C ARG A 9 17.62 3.26 -3.43
N LYS A 10 17.94 3.73 -4.64
CA LYS A 10 18.52 5.06 -4.84
C LYS A 10 17.46 6.12 -4.53
N GLY A 11 17.73 7.02 -3.60
CA GLY A 11 16.78 8.06 -3.14
C GLY A 11 16.37 7.87 -1.68
N SER A 12 15.58 6.84 -1.38
CA SER A 12 15.18 6.49 -0.01
C SER A 12 14.64 5.06 0.10
N GLY A 13 14.71 4.51 1.32
CA GLY A 13 14.11 3.22 1.67
C GLY A 13 14.84 2.00 1.11
N ASN A 14 14.13 0.88 1.10
CA ASN A 14 14.65 -0.39 0.65
C ASN A 14 13.71 -1.03 -0.37
N SER A 15 14.07 -2.24 -0.77
CA SER A 15 13.38 -2.91 -1.86
C SER A 15 12.04 -3.53 -1.48
N ASN A 16 11.61 -3.44 -0.21
CA ASN A 16 10.44 -4.09 0.35
C ASN A 16 9.18 -3.29 0.02
N ASP A 17 8.61 -3.53 -1.15
CA ASP A 17 7.31 -2.98 -1.55
C ASP A 17 6.15 -3.92 -1.17
N GLY A 18 4.91 -3.45 -1.34
CA GLY A 18 3.70 -4.21 -1.00
C GLY A 18 3.62 -5.60 -1.67
N ASN A 19 4.19 -5.78 -2.87
CA ASN A 19 4.22 -7.10 -3.52
C ASN A 19 5.14 -8.07 -2.78
N ARG A 20 6.27 -7.59 -2.26
CA ARG A 20 7.20 -8.42 -1.50
C ARG A 20 6.67 -8.74 -0.12
N VAL A 21 6.04 -7.78 0.55
CA VAL A 21 5.37 -8.00 1.84
C VAL A 21 4.29 -9.08 1.70
N ARG A 22 3.43 -9.01 0.67
CA ARG A 22 2.43 -10.05 0.39
C ARG A 22 3.04 -11.43 0.19
N ARG A 23 4.15 -11.53 -0.54
CA ARG A 23 4.85 -12.81 -0.75
C ARG A 23 5.55 -13.33 0.51
N PHE A 24 6.09 -12.43 1.33
CA PHE A 24 6.71 -12.77 2.61
C PHE A 24 5.72 -13.45 3.55
N PHE A 25 4.54 -12.85 3.73
CA PHE A 25 3.51 -13.42 4.60
C PHE A 25 2.81 -14.64 3.99
N LYS A 26 2.59 -14.68 2.67
CA LYS A 26 2.01 -15.86 1.99
C LYS A 26 2.88 -17.11 2.11
N LYS A 27 4.21 -16.93 2.24
CA LYS A 27 5.17 -18.03 2.43
C LYS A 27 5.71 -18.04 3.87
N TYR A 28 4.83 -17.88 4.85
CA TYR A 28 5.17 -17.75 6.27
C TYR A 28 6.16 -18.82 6.76
N HIS A 29 6.02 -20.08 6.35
CA HIS A 29 6.92 -21.18 6.75
C HIS A 29 8.37 -20.89 6.32
N CYS A 30 8.64 -20.68 5.03
CA CYS A 30 10.02 -20.39 4.64
C CYS A 30 10.47 -18.98 5.09
N SER A 31 9.55 -18.05 5.37
CA SER A 31 9.92 -16.74 5.95
C SER A 31 10.41 -16.89 7.39
N SER A 32 9.71 -17.71 8.19
CA SER A 32 10.09 -18.10 9.55
C SER A 32 11.46 -18.78 9.55
N GLU A 33 11.64 -19.79 8.70
CA GLU A 33 12.89 -20.54 8.55
C GLU A 33 14.08 -19.64 8.16
N ILE A 34 13.89 -18.72 7.20
CA ILE A 34 14.96 -17.81 6.74
C ILE A 34 15.29 -16.75 7.79
N LYS A 35 14.29 -16.18 8.47
CA LYS A 35 14.50 -15.06 9.42
C LYS A 35 14.74 -15.52 10.86
N GLY A 36 14.51 -16.79 11.18
CA GLY A 36 14.57 -17.31 12.54
C GLY A 36 13.47 -16.72 13.45
N VAL A 37 12.34 -16.34 12.87
CA VAL A 37 11.19 -15.74 13.59
C VAL A 37 10.10 -16.79 13.76
N ASP A 38 9.42 -16.78 14.89
CA ASP A 38 8.30 -17.69 15.17
C ASP A 38 7.23 -17.66 14.05
N GLU A 39 6.83 -18.84 13.59
CA GLU A 39 5.90 -18.99 12.48
C GLU A 39 4.49 -18.49 12.86
N ASP A 40 4.07 -18.75 14.10
CA ASP A 40 2.76 -18.34 14.61
C ASP A 40 2.66 -16.81 14.69
N LEU A 41 3.75 -16.15 15.08
CA LEU A 41 3.87 -14.69 15.04
C LEU A 41 3.66 -14.14 13.62
N ILE A 42 4.32 -14.71 12.61
CA ILE A 42 4.17 -14.28 11.21
C ILE A 42 2.72 -14.49 10.74
N LYS A 43 2.08 -15.61 11.10
CA LYS A 43 0.68 -15.88 10.77
C LYS A 43 -0.27 -14.87 11.41
N ARG A 44 -0.08 -14.56 12.69
CA ARG A 44 -0.90 -13.57 13.41
C ARG A 44 -0.78 -12.19 12.79
N PHE A 45 0.43 -11.74 12.47
CA PHE A 45 0.62 -10.48 11.77
C PHE A 45 -0.04 -10.48 10.38
N TYR A 46 0.04 -11.59 9.64
CA TYR A 46 -0.64 -11.68 8.36
C TYR A 46 -2.16 -11.57 8.49
N ALA A 47 -2.74 -12.27 9.48
CA ALA A 47 -4.17 -12.21 9.77
C ALA A 47 -4.60 -10.80 10.16
N ILE A 48 -3.87 -10.14 11.07
CA ILE A 48 -4.12 -8.74 11.47
C ILE A 48 -4.08 -7.83 10.25
N LEU A 49 -3.03 -7.90 9.44
CA LEU A 49 -2.93 -7.07 8.24
C LEU A 49 -4.15 -7.32 7.36
N GLN A 50 -4.49 -8.57 7.08
CA GLN A 50 -5.61 -8.91 6.21
C GLN A 50 -6.97 -8.44 6.74
N THR A 51 -7.23 -8.53 8.05
CA THR A 51 -8.47 -8.01 8.67
C THR A 51 -8.53 -6.49 8.68
N PHE A 52 -7.39 -5.80 8.82
CA PHE A 52 -7.32 -4.36 8.64
C PHE A 52 -7.72 -3.92 7.23
N TYR A 53 -7.42 -4.73 6.21
CA TYR A 53 -7.84 -4.45 4.82
C TYR A 53 -9.32 -4.84 4.57
N THR A 54 -9.80 -5.94 5.16
CA THR A 54 -11.16 -6.45 4.92
C THR A 54 -12.09 -6.27 6.12
N HIS A 55 -12.74 -5.10 6.27
CA HIS A 55 -13.99 -4.75 7.02
C HIS A 55 -14.42 -5.46 8.34
N TYR A 56 -13.72 -6.44 8.86
CA TYR A 56 -14.13 -7.29 9.98
C TYR A 56 -12.91 -7.55 10.84
N CYS A 57 -12.86 -6.92 12.01
CA CYS A 57 -12.02 -7.42 13.08
C CYS A 57 -12.77 -7.32 14.41
N TYR A 58 -13.26 -8.46 14.87
CA TYR A 58 -13.39 -8.74 16.29
C TYR A 58 -12.32 -9.78 16.61
N VAL A 59 -11.60 -9.56 17.71
CA VAL A 59 -10.61 -10.46 18.30
C VAL A 59 -9.27 -10.46 17.57
N TYR A 60 -8.23 -9.94 18.21
CA TYR A 60 -7.06 -10.70 18.68
C TYR A 60 -6.14 -9.73 19.43
N GLY A 61 -6.19 -9.80 20.77
CA GLY A 61 -5.27 -9.07 21.64
C GLY A 61 -3.86 -9.61 21.48
N ILE A 62 -2.97 -8.80 20.91
CA ILE A 62 -1.54 -9.10 20.78
C ILE A 62 -0.77 -7.84 21.17
N ILE A 63 0.08 -7.96 22.19
CA ILE A 63 1.01 -6.92 22.63
C ILE A 63 2.35 -7.19 21.95
N VAL A 64 2.77 -6.34 21.00
CA VAL A 64 4.13 -6.34 20.44
C VAL A 64 4.72 -4.94 20.56
N HIS A 65 5.99 -4.88 20.95
CA HIS A 65 6.70 -3.63 21.27
C HIS A 65 7.50 -3.10 20.06
N LYS A 66 6.94 -2.04 19.46
CA LYS A 66 7.57 -0.80 18.95
C LYS A 66 8.43 -0.81 17.66
N ILE A 67 7.74 -0.65 16.53
CA ILE A 67 8.02 0.36 15.47
C ILE A 67 6.81 1.32 15.41
N SER A 68 7.00 2.60 15.08
CA SER A 68 5.96 3.66 15.08
C SER A 68 4.63 3.25 14.40
N SER A 69 4.72 2.50 13.29
CA SER A 69 3.57 1.98 12.56
C SER A 69 2.88 0.80 13.27
N GLU A 70 3.64 -0.14 13.81
CA GLU A 70 3.14 -1.34 14.50
C GLU A 70 2.38 -0.96 15.77
N HIS A 71 2.89 -0.01 16.55
CA HIS A 71 2.20 0.48 17.75
C HIS A 71 0.83 1.09 17.42
N LYS A 72 0.74 1.90 16.36
CA LYS A 72 -0.54 2.50 15.94
C LYS A 72 -1.55 1.43 15.54
N VAL A 73 -1.13 0.41 14.80
CA VAL A 73 -2.00 -0.70 14.39
C VAL A 73 -2.42 -1.56 15.58
N LEU A 74 -1.50 -1.91 16.48
CA LEU A 74 -1.79 -2.85 17.58
C LEU A 74 -2.49 -2.21 18.78
N ILE A 75 -2.18 -0.95 19.10
CA ILE A 75 -2.73 -0.26 20.29
C ILE A 75 -3.88 0.67 19.93
N HIS A 76 -3.75 1.43 18.84
CA HIS A 76 -4.78 2.38 18.41
C HIS A 76 -5.69 1.85 17.30
N GLY A 77 -5.41 0.66 16.79
CA GLY A 77 -6.13 0.03 15.70
C GLY A 77 -7.63 -0.02 15.89
N GLU A 78 -8.07 -0.49 17.07
CA GLU A 78 -9.48 -0.58 17.43
C GLU A 78 -10.16 0.80 17.46
N SER A 79 -9.50 1.80 18.07
CA SER A 79 -10.02 3.17 18.13
C SER A 79 -10.14 3.80 16.74
N ILE A 80 -9.14 3.58 15.88
CA ILE A 80 -9.14 4.03 14.48
C ILE A 80 -10.27 3.34 13.72
N PHE A 81 -10.42 2.02 13.88
CA PHE A 81 -11.47 1.26 13.20
C PHE A 81 -12.86 1.72 13.64
N ARG A 82 -13.10 1.92 14.93
CA ARG A 82 -14.37 2.45 15.44
C ARG A 82 -14.67 3.85 14.89
N TYR A 83 -13.67 4.71 14.80
CA TYR A 83 -13.84 6.05 14.27
C TYR A 83 -14.16 6.06 12.77
N PHE A 84 -13.46 5.24 11.99
CA PHE A 84 -13.62 5.16 10.53
C PHE A 84 -14.61 4.08 10.06
N ALA A 85 -15.41 3.49 10.96
CA ALA A 85 -16.28 2.35 10.68
C ALA A 85 -17.27 2.54 9.53
N VAL A 86 -17.51 3.79 9.11
CA VAL A 86 -18.38 4.16 7.97
C VAL A 86 -17.80 3.71 6.63
N LEU A 87 -16.47 3.64 6.48
CA LEU A 87 -15.80 3.30 5.23
C LEU A 87 -14.71 2.24 5.44
N PRO A 88 -14.51 1.31 4.49
CA PRO A 88 -13.36 0.42 4.55
C PRO A 88 -12.07 1.23 4.55
N ILE A 89 -11.12 0.84 5.40
CA ILE A 89 -9.79 1.48 5.47
C ILE A 89 -9.09 1.46 4.10
N ASP A 90 -9.35 0.43 3.29
CA ASP A 90 -8.84 0.31 1.93
C ASP A 90 -9.24 1.48 1.03
N ASN A 91 -10.46 2.00 1.18
CA ASN A 91 -10.92 3.16 0.43
C ASN A 91 -10.22 4.46 0.88
N LEU A 92 -9.62 4.46 2.08
CA LEU A 92 -8.84 5.56 2.62
C LEU A 92 -7.33 5.39 2.38
N SER A 93 -6.92 4.32 1.69
CA SER A 93 -5.52 3.98 1.46
C SER A 93 -4.86 4.91 0.43
N GLU A 94 -3.61 5.31 0.70
CA GLU A 94 -2.77 6.05 -0.24
C GLU A 94 -2.37 5.20 -1.47
N GLY A 95 -2.44 3.88 -1.39
CA GLY A 95 -1.96 2.98 -2.43
C GLY A 95 -2.65 3.17 -3.79
N ALA A 96 -3.93 3.54 -3.79
CA ALA A 96 -4.66 3.88 -5.02
C ALA A 96 -4.08 5.14 -5.67
N GLN A 97 -3.80 6.19 -4.87
CA GLN A 97 -3.18 7.43 -5.33
C GLN A 97 -1.74 7.17 -5.82
N GLU A 98 -0.92 6.43 -5.07
CA GLU A 98 0.46 6.16 -5.45
C GLU A 98 0.56 5.39 -6.78
N SER A 99 -0.40 4.51 -7.05
CA SER A 99 -0.46 3.76 -8.30
C SER A 99 -0.56 4.68 -9.52
N ARG A 100 -1.23 5.83 -9.38
CA ARG A 100 -1.40 6.86 -10.42
C ARG A 100 -0.10 7.58 -10.76
N ASN A 101 0.97 7.43 -9.97
CA ASN A 101 2.30 7.92 -10.33
C ASN A 101 2.83 7.26 -11.62
N LYS A 102 2.37 6.04 -11.95
CA LYS A 102 2.67 5.41 -13.24
C LYS A 102 2.00 6.15 -14.39
N ASP A 103 0.73 6.49 -14.23
CA ASP A 103 -0.04 7.23 -15.23
C ASP A 103 0.53 8.63 -15.42
N TYR A 104 0.93 9.31 -14.34
CA TYR A 104 1.62 10.60 -14.43
C TYR A 104 2.87 10.53 -15.31
N LYS A 105 3.73 9.52 -15.08
CA LYS A 105 4.96 9.33 -15.88
C LYS A 105 4.63 9.00 -17.32
N TYR A 106 3.61 8.18 -17.56
CA TYR A 106 3.16 7.81 -18.89
C TYR A 106 2.63 9.03 -19.67
N MET A 107 1.74 9.82 -19.08
CA MET A 107 1.17 11.03 -19.67
C MET A 107 2.26 12.06 -19.99
N ARG A 108 3.23 12.25 -19.09
CA ARG A 108 4.39 13.12 -19.32
C ARG A 108 5.27 12.67 -20.50
N LEU A 109 5.37 11.37 -20.75
CA LEU A 109 6.23 10.85 -21.82
C LEU A 109 5.55 10.91 -23.18
N HIS A 110 4.26 10.55 -23.23
CA HIS A 110 3.54 10.24 -24.45
C HIS A 110 2.41 11.21 -24.83
N HIS A 111 1.84 11.94 -23.85
CA HIS A 111 0.62 12.73 -24.07
C HIS A 111 0.75 14.23 -23.75
N SER A 112 1.94 14.70 -23.36
CA SER A 112 2.18 16.12 -23.05
C SER A 112 3.01 16.83 -24.11
N ARG A 113 2.66 18.08 -24.43
CA ARG A 113 3.46 19.01 -25.22
C ARG A 113 4.76 19.31 -24.48
N LYS A 114 5.88 19.23 -25.20
CA LYS A 114 7.26 19.44 -24.67
C LYS A 114 7.84 20.79 -25.06
N CYS A 115 6.98 21.78 -25.31
CA CYS A 115 7.38 23.14 -25.67
C CYS A 115 7.64 24.04 -24.46
N SER A 116 6.95 23.82 -23.33
CA SER A 116 7.17 24.55 -22.08
C SER A 116 6.75 23.71 -20.89
N ARG A 117 7.33 24.01 -19.71
CA ARG A 117 6.96 23.31 -18.47
C ARG A 117 5.49 23.52 -18.11
N SER A 118 4.96 24.72 -18.32
CA SER A 118 3.55 25.04 -18.06
C SER A 118 2.62 24.22 -18.95
N ALA A 119 2.91 24.16 -20.26
CA ALA A 119 2.12 23.36 -21.19
C ALA A 119 2.20 21.87 -20.87
N THR A 120 3.37 21.37 -20.46
CA THR A 120 3.51 19.98 -20.02
C THR A 120 2.64 19.67 -18.81
N ILE A 121 2.62 20.55 -17.80
CA ILE A 121 1.82 20.35 -16.59
C ILE A 121 0.33 20.45 -16.90
N GLU A 122 -0.08 21.40 -17.73
CA GLU A 122 -1.47 21.56 -18.19
C GLU A 122 -1.98 20.28 -18.86
N ASP A 123 -1.22 19.72 -19.80
CA ASP A 123 -1.63 18.50 -20.51
C ASP A 123 -1.70 17.28 -19.59
N ILE A 124 -0.73 17.14 -18.68
CA ILE A 124 -0.76 16.05 -17.69
C ILE A 124 -1.98 16.20 -16.78
N PHE A 125 -2.30 17.43 -16.35
CA PHE A 125 -3.43 17.70 -15.49
C PHE A 125 -4.75 17.35 -16.20
N HIS A 126 -4.95 17.81 -17.43
CA HIS A 126 -6.12 17.47 -18.23
C HIS A 126 -6.24 15.95 -18.49
N GLY A 127 -5.13 15.27 -18.81
CA GLY A 127 -5.12 13.82 -19.01
C GLY A 127 -5.47 13.04 -17.73
N LEU A 128 -5.00 13.50 -16.57
CA LEU A 128 -5.35 12.89 -15.29
C LEU A 128 -6.81 13.16 -14.92
N LEU A 129 -7.34 14.36 -15.16
CA LEU A 129 -8.75 14.68 -14.97
C LEU A 129 -9.66 13.78 -15.80
N PHE A 130 -9.37 13.67 -17.11
CA PHE A 130 -10.12 12.81 -18.03
C PHE A 130 -10.15 11.35 -17.57
N THR A 131 -9.01 10.82 -17.13
CA THR A 131 -8.90 9.44 -16.64
C THR A 131 -9.44 9.23 -15.22
N SER A 132 -9.88 10.29 -14.54
CA SER A 132 -10.56 10.24 -13.24
C SER A 132 -12.03 10.64 -13.33
N ASP A 133 -12.51 11.02 -14.51
CA ASP A 133 -13.90 11.42 -14.72
C ASP A 133 -14.84 10.25 -14.42
N PRO A 134 -15.78 10.38 -13.47
CA PRO A 134 -16.66 9.28 -13.08
C PRO A 134 -17.59 8.82 -14.20
N TYR A 135 -18.09 9.75 -15.01
CA TYR A 135 -18.98 9.43 -16.13
C TYR A 135 -18.23 8.62 -17.18
N ILE A 136 -17.07 9.08 -17.63
CA ILE A 136 -16.24 8.38 -18.61
C ILE A 136 -15.78 7.03 -18.05
N SER A 137 -15.35 7.00 -16.79
CA SER A 137 -14.89 5.76 -16.14
C SER A 137 -16.01 4.72 -15.98
N SER A 138 -17.26 5.14 -15.86
CA SER A 138 -18.42 4.23 -15.77
C SER A 138 -18.83 3.60 -17.11
N ILE A 139 -18.40 4.18 -18.23
CA ILE A 139 -18.75 3.73 -19.59
C ILE A 139 -17.60 2.93 -20.23
N ARG A 140 -16.38 3.06 -19.70
CA ARG A 140 -15.16 2.42 -20.20
C ARG A 140 -15.02 0.98 -19.72
#